data_AF-A0A920ECM5-F1
#
_entry.id   AF-A0A920ECM5-F1
#
_cell.length_a   1.000
_cell.length_b   1.000
_cell.length_c   1.000
_cell.angle_alpha   90.00
_cell.angle_beta   90.00
_cell.angle_gamma   90.00
#
_symmetry.space_group_name_H-M   'P 1'
#
loop_
_entity.id
_entity.type
_entity.pdbx_description
1 polymer ?
#
loop_
_entity_poly.entity_id
_entity_poly.type
_entity_poly.pdbx_seq_one_letter_code
_entity_poly.pdbx_strand_id
1 'polypeptide(L)'
;MTDQVMANDEIDEKNNSAERVFRRGDDSAILRLSESEVQAYTPDDDRRMVINMGPQHPSTHGVLRLSLEMEGESVLRSKPIIGYLHTGMEKTGEQLSYLQGPTNVTRMDYSSPLFSELAFSLLQKHCLK
;
A
#
# COMPACT_ATOMS: atom_id res chain seq x y z
N MET A 1 35.82 24.84 -1.89
CA MET A 1 34.84 25.38 -2.87
C MET A 1 34.16 24.26 -3.65
N THR A 2 34.81 23.10 -3.84
CA THR A 2 34.24 21.91 -4.49
C THR A 2 33.27 21.12 -3.60
N ASP A 3 33.42 21.13 -2.27
CA ASP A 3 32.56 20.34 -1.35
C ASP A 3 31.13 20.87 -1.22
N GLN A 4 30.90 22.17 -1.43
CA GLN A 4 29.56 22.77 -1.39
C GLN A 4 28.75 22.54 -2.68
N VAL A 5 29.43 22.26 -3.81
CA VAL A 5 28.76 21.94 -5.08
C VAL A 5 28.23 20.50 -5.06
N MET A 6 29.00 19.57 -4.48
CA MET A 6 28.59 18.16 -4.37
C MET A 6 27.41 17.94 -3.40
N ALA A 7 27.27 18.80 -2.38
CA ALA A 7 26.13 18.76 -1.45
C ALA A 7 24.83 19.30 -2.09
N ASN A 8 24.94 20.24 -3.02
CA ASN A 8 23.79 20.79 -3.73
C ASN A 8 23.27 19.83 -4.80
N ASP A 9 24.14 19.07 -5.46
CA ASP A 9 23.75 18.06 -6.46
C ASP A 9 22.99 16.87 -5.82
N GLU A 10 23.35 16.42 -4.61
CA GLU A 10 22.60 15.36 -3.89
C GLU A 10 21.20 15.83 -3.42
N ILE A 11 21.05 17.11 -3.08
CA ILE A 11 19.77 17.71 -2.70
C ILE A 11 18.90 17.90 -3.95
N ASP A 12 19.48 18.30 -5.09
CA ASP A 12 18.78 18.43 -6.36
C ASP A 12 18.36 17.07 -6.95
N GLU A 13 19.14 15.99 -6.79
CA GLU A 13 18.72 14.64 -7.22
C GLU A 13 17.54 14.10 -6.39
N LYS A 14 17.54 14.31 -5.07
CA LYS A 14 16.42 13.94 -4.18
C LYS A 14 15.17 14.78 -4.45
N ASN A 15 15.36 16.07 -4.75
CA ASN A 15 14.27 16.94 -5.16
C ASN A 15 13.70 16.51 -6.52
N ASN A 16 14.54 16.05 -7.44
CA ASN A 16 14.14 15.62 -8.78
C ASN A 16 13.44 14.25 -8.79
N SER A 17 13.75 13.34 -7.85
CA SER A 17 12.99 12.10 -7.64
C SER A 17 11.64 12.35 -6.96
N ALA A 18 11.61 13.23 -5.95
CA ALA A 18 10.38 13.67 -5.32
C ALA A 18 9.47 14.37 -6.35
N GLU A 19 9.99 15.36 -7.10
CA GLU A 19 9.25 16.12 -8.11
C GLU A 19 8.72 15.24 -9.26
N ARG A 20 9.43 14.15 -9.62
CA ARG A 20 8.95 13.20 -10.64
C ARG A 20 7.74 12.40 -10.18
N VAL A 21 7.58 12.16 -8.88
CA VAL A 21 6.38 11.53 -8.28
C VAL A 21 5.23 12.52 -8.16
N PHE A 22 5.52 13.84 -8.11
CA PHE A 22 4.53 14.93 -8.13
C PHE A 22 3.90 15.21 -9.51
N ARG A 23 4.40 14.62 -10.61
CA ARG A 23 3.83 14.80 -11.96
C ARG A 23 2.58 13.95 -12.22
N ARG A 24 1.54 14.17 -11.40
CA ARG A 24 0.11 14.00 -11.73
C ARG A 24 -0.76 14.44 -10.55
N GLY A 25 -0.88 15.76 -10.42
CA GLY A 25 -2.00 16.45 -9.77
C GLY A 25 -1.94 16.48 -8.25
N ASP A 26 -1.90 17.71 -7.73
CA ASP A 26 -2.15 18.07 -6.32
C ASP A 26 -3.52 17.60 -5.79
N ASP A 27 -4.37 17.03 -6.66
CA ASP A 27 -5.68 16.45 -6.32
C ASP A 27 -5.64 14.95 -5.94
N SER A 28 -4.48 14.30 -6.00
CA SER A 28 -4.44 12.85 -5.73
C SER A 28 -4.42 12.54 -4.24
N ALA A 29 -5.45 11.83 -3.76
CA ALA A 29 -5.61 11.44 -2.35
C ALA A 29 -4.57 10.41 -1.85
N ILE A 30 -3.56 10.07 -2.66
CA ILE A 30 -2.60 8.98 -2.41
C ILE A 30 -1.19 9.54 -2.30
N LEU A 31 -0.54 9.31 -1.16
CA LEU A 31 0.89 9.54 -0.98
C LEU A 31 1.69 8.45 -1.72
N ARG A 32 2.12 8.73 -2.95
CA ARG A 32 2.89 7.82 -3.83
C ARG A 32 4.39 7.76 -3.53
N LEU A 33 4.78 8.11 -2.31
CA LEU A 33 6.15 8.02 -1.82
C LEU A 33 6.48 6.59 -1.38
N SER A 34 7.75 6.16 -1.44
CA SER A 34 8.18 4.91 -0.82
C SER A 34 7.99 4.97 0.70
N GLU A 35 7.91 3.82 1.39
CA GLU A 35 7.67 3.80 2.84
C GLU A 35 8.75 4.58 3.62
N SER A 36 10.01 4.49 3.20
CA SER A 36 11.12 5.26 3.79
C SER A 36 10.96 6.76 3.58
N GLU A 37 10.50 7.19 2.41
CA GLU A 37 10.29 8.60 2.10
C GLU A 37 9.10 9.16 2.87
N VAL A 38 8.06 8.36 3.10
CA VAL A 38 6.89 8.76 3.90
C VAL A 38 7.27 9.01 5.34
N GLN A 39 8.18 8.21 5.89
CA GLN A 39 8.66 8.36 7.26
C GLN A 39 9.54 9.61 7.44
N ALA A 40 10.24 10.01 6.37
CA ALA A 40 11.09 11.21 6.35
C ALA A 40 10.35 12.46 5.85
N TYR A 41 9.13 12.30 5.33
CA TYR A 41 8.36 13.40 4.77
C TYR A 41 7.93 14.35 5.90
N THR A 42 8.42 15.58 5.81
CA THR A 42 8.00 16.68 6.66
C THR A 42 7.30 17.68 5.74
N PRO A 43 6.03 18.04 6.02
CA PRO A 43 5.33 19.01 5.20
C PRO A 43 5.95 20.40 5.38
N ASP A 44 6.00 21.18 4.31
CA ASP A 44 6.56 22.55 4.32
C ASP A 44 5.66 23.59 5.01
N ASP A 45 4.39 23.25 5.26
CA ASP A 45 3.38 24.12 5.88
C ASP A 45 3.11 23.69 7.33
N ASP A 46 3.26 24.61 8.28
CA ASP A 46 3.04 24.40 9.72
C ASP A 46 1.63 23.89 10.07
N ARG A 47 0.64 24.08 9.18
CA ARG A 47 -0.74 23.60 9.38
C ARG A 47 -0.93 22.13 9.03
N ARG A 48 0.00 21.56 8.27
CA ARG A 48 -0.08 20.17 7.82
C ARG A 48 0.69 19.28 8.77
N MET A 49 0.09 18.14 9.08
CA MET A 49 0.68 17.15 9.96
C MET A 49 0.64 15.77 9.30
N VAL A 50 1.73 15.03 9.49
CA VAL A 50 1.81 13.63 9.05
C VAL A 50 1.59 12.76 10.28
N ILE A 51 0.49 12.02 10.27
CA ILE A 51 0.11 11.09 11.34
C ILE A 51 0.24 9.66 10.82
N ASN A 52 0.94 8.84 11.59
CA ASN A 52 1.04 7.42 11.32
C ASN A 52 0.07 6.66 12.22
N MET A 53 -1.07 6.22 11.67
CA MET A 53 -1.96 5.29 12.35
C MET A 53 -1.42 3.88 12.22
N GLY A 54 -0.87 3.38 13.31
CA GLY A 54 -0.26 2.05 13.38
C GLY A 54 -1.28 0.91 13.49
N PRO A 55 -0.82 -0.36 13.32
CA PRO A 55 -1.67 -1.55 13.42
C PRO A 55 -2.29 -1.80 14.79
N GLN A 56 -1.78 -1.13 15.84
CA GLN A 56 -2.34 -1.20 17.19
C GLN A 56 -3.49 -0.20 17.41
N HIS A 57 -3.74 0.68 16.44
CA HIS A 57 -4.79 1.66 16.58
C HIS A 57 -6.16 0.96 16.53
N PRO A 58 -7.04 1.13 17.54
CA PRO A 58 -8.29 0.39 17.65
C PRO A 58 -9.26 0.64 16.49
N SER A 59 -9.07 1.74 15.75
CA SER A 59 -9.87 2.05 14.56
C SER A 59 -9.36 1.38 13.27
N THR A 60 -8.33 0.54 13.33
CA THR A 60 -7.86 -0.25 12.19
C THR A 60 -8.35 -1.69 12.32
N HIS A 61 -9.20 -2.14 11.37
CA HIS A 61 -9.58 -3.55 11.29
C HIS A 61 -8.40 -4.37 10.73
N GLY A 62 -7.93 -5.34 11.51
CA GLY A 62 -6.79 -6.18 11.13
C GLY A 62 -5.45 -5.53 11.42
N VAL A 63 -4.48 -5.69 10.50
CA VAL A 63 -3.09 -5.24 10.65
C VAL A 63 -2.74 -4.15 9.64
N LEU A 64 -3.62 -3.16 9.49
CA LEU A 64 -3.43 -2.07 8.55
C LEU A 64 -2.67 -0.91 9.20
N ARG A 65 -1.64 -0.40 8.51
CA ARG A 65 -0.97 0.85 8.87
C ARG A 65 -1.31 1.91 7.83
N LEU A 66 -1.67 3.10 8.28
CA LEU A 66 -1.98 4.23 7.41
C LEU A 66 -1.08 5.41 7.77
N SER A 67 -0.37 5.96 6.80
CA SER A 67 0.24 7.29 6.93
C SER A 67 -0.70 8.31 6.31
N LEU A 68 -1.10 9.30 7.09
CA LEU A 68 -2.09 10.30 6.74
C LEU A 68 -1.41 11.67 6.78
N GLU A 69 -1.57 12.44 5.71
CA GLU A 69 -1.29 13.88 5.73
C GLU A 69 -2.61 14.61 5.93
N MET A 70 -2.69 15.35 7.03
CA MET A 70 -3.91 16.00 7.49
C MET A 70 -3.67 17.48 7.71
N GLU A 71 -4.69 18.28 7.43
CA GLU A 71 -4.79 19.68 7.83
C GLU A 71 -5.96 19.80 8.80
N GLY A 72 -5.67 19.89 10.10
CA GLY A 72 -6.68 19.86 11.16
C GLY A 72 -7.55 18.59 11.09
N GLU A 73 -8.84 18.77 10.78
CA GLU A 73 -9.83 17.68 10.69
C GLU A 73 -9.95 17.08 9.27
N SER A 74 -9.31 17.69 8.27
CA SER A 74 -9.39 17.25 6.87
C SER A 74 -8.20 16.39 6.48
N VAL A 75 -8.47 15.21 5.91
CA VAL A 75 -7.42 14.34 5.33
C VAL A 75 -7.15 14.79 3.91
N LEU A 76 -5.92 15.21 3.61
CA LEU A 76 -5.51 15.59 2.27
C LEU A 76 -5.07 14.37 1.47
N ARG A 77 -4.16 13.57 2.06
CA ARG A 77 -3.57 12.41 1.39
C ARG A 77 -3.37 11.27 2.37
N SER A 78 -3.44 10.04 1.85
CA SER A 78 -3.23 8.83 2.63
C SER A 78 -2.34 7.85 1.88
N LYS A 79 -1.48 7.14 2.59
CA LYS A 79 -0.77 5.96 2.10
C LYS A 79 -1.15 4.77 2.97
N PRO A 80 -1.90 3.81 2.43
CA PRO A 80 -2.03 2.52 3.08
C PRO A 80 -0.75 1.71 2.92
N ILE A 81 -0.19 1.26 4.04
CA ILE A 81 0.91 0.31 4.10
C ILE A 81 0.27 -1.06 4.27
N ILE A 82 0.29 -1.83 3.18
CA ILE A 82 -0.28 -3.17 3.07
C ILE A 82 0.83 -4.23 3.06
N GLY A 83 0.44 -5.50 3.25
CA GLY A 83 1.37 -6.63 3.14
C GLY A 83 1.75 -7.30 4.46
N TYR A 84 1.33 -6.76 5.62
CA TYR A 84 1.53 -7.41 6.92
C TYR A 84 0.87 -8.80 7.03
N LEU A 85 -0.19 -9.03 6.26
CA LEU A 85 -0.89 -10.32 6.17
C LEU A 85 -0.66 -11.01 4.81
N HIS A 86 0.48 -10.76 4.17
CA HIS A 86 0.82 -11.47 2.94
C HIS A 86 1.24 -12.92 3.27
N THR A 87 0.37 -13.87 2.98
CA THR A 87 0.56 -15.30 3.28
C THR A 87 0.97 -16.14 2.06
N GLY A 88 1.11 -15.53 0.87
CA GLY A 88 1.51 -16.24 -0.34
C GLY A 88 0.49 -17.27 -0.83
N MET A 89 -0.81 -17.00 -0.67
CA MET A 89 -1.91 -17.91 -1.07
C MET A 89 -1.82 -18.34 -2.54
N GLU A 90 -1.44 -17.42 -3.44
CA GLU A 90 -1.26 -17.71 -4.87
C GLU A 90 -0.13 -18.71 -5.10
N LYS A 91 1.00 -18.53 -4.38
CA LYS A 91 2.14 -19.43 -4.47
C LYS A 91 1.81 -20.83 -3.97
N THR A 92 1.09 -20.92 -2.85
CA THR A 92 0.56 -22.20 -2.35
C THR A 92 -0.38 -22.83 -3.37
N GLY A 93 -1.18 -22.03 -4.06
CA GLY A 93 -2.08 -22.48 -5.13
C GLY A 93 -1.37 -23.19 -6.28
N GLU A 94 -0.14 -22.81 -6.63
CA GLU A 94 0.64 -23.46 -7.69
C GLU A 94 1.00 -24.93 -7.38
N GLN A 95 1.13 -25.27 -6.10
CA GLN A 95 1.51 -26.62 -5.66
C GLN A 95 0.29 -27.53 -5.44
N LEU A 96 -0.91 -26.97 -5.39
CA LEU A 96 -2.13 -27.68 -5.08
C LEU A 96 -2.81 -28.21 -6.35
N SER A 97 -3.41 -29.39 -6.25
CA SER A 97 -4.29 -29.90 -7.29
C SER A 97 -5.61 -29.11 -7.33
N TYR A 98 -6.31 -29.12 -8.47
CA TYR A 98 -7.62 -28.46 -8.60
C TYR A 98 -8.66 -28.92 -7.57
N LEU A 99 -8.59 -30.17 -7.10
CA LEU A 99 -9.46 -30.68 -6.03
C LEU A 99 -9.12 -30.09 -4.66
N GLN A 100 -7.86 -29.74 -4.42
CA GLN A 100 -7.41 -29.12 -3.17
C GLN A 100 -7.53 -27.59 -3.19
N GLY A 101 -7.59 -26.98 -4.38
CA GLY A 101 -7.71 -25.54 -4.60
C GLY A 101 -8.81 -24.83 -3.80
N PRO A 102 -10.03 -25.36 -3.65
CA PRO A 102 -11.10 -24.69 -2.89
C PRO A 102 -10.72 -24.41 -1.43
N THR A 103 -9.97 -25.31 -0.79
CA THR A 103 -9.52 -25.13 0.60
C THR A 103 -8.49 -24.00 0.75
N ASN A 104 -7.78 -23.63 -0.32
CA ASN A 104 -6.89 -22.48 -0.33
C ASN A 104 -7.68 -21.18 -0.58
N VAL A 105 -8.59 -21.22 -1.54
CA VAL A 105 -9.37 -20.06 -2.00
C VAL A 105 -10.34 -19.54 -0.94
N THR A 106 -10.93 -20.42 -0.12
CA THR A 106 -11.76 -20.04 1.04
C THR A 106 -11.06 -19.13 2.03
N ARG A 107 -9.73 -19.19 2.12
CA ARG A 107 -8.94 -18.40 3.07
C ARG A 107 -8.50 -17.05 2.50
N MET A 108 -8.72 -16.80 1.21
CA MET A 108 -8.36 -15.53 0.57
C MET A 108 -9.36 -14.41 0.93
N ASP A 109 -10.65 -14.73 1.00
CA ASP A 109 -11.67 -13.85 1.54
C ASP A 109 -12.31 -14.49 2.77
N TYR A 110 -11.86 -14.06 3.95
CA TYR A 110 -12.36 -14.58 5.22
C TYR A 110 -13.81 -14.14 5.51
N SER A 111 -14.28 -13.04 4.91
CA SER A 111 -15.62 -12.50 5.16
C SER A 111 -16.67 -13.15 4.26
N SER A 112 -16.26 -13.69 3.12
CA SER A 112 -17.16 -14.24 2.11
C SER A 112 -16.54 -15.45 1.38
N PRO A 113 -16.23 -16.55 2.11
CA PRO A 113 -15.49 -17.69 1.57
C PRO A 113 -16.24 -18.42 0.45
N LEU A 114 -17.58 -18.51 0.54
CA LEU A 114 -18.41 -19.21 -0.44
C LEU A 114 -18.38 -18.55 -1.83
N PHE A 115 -18.28 -17.23 -1.89
CA PHE A 115 -18.17 -16.50 -3.17
C PHE A 115 -16.82 -16.76 -3.84
N SER A 116 -15.76 -16.84 -3.04
CA SER A 116 -14.42 -17.17 -3.54
C SER A 116 -14.36 -18.61 -4.09
N GLU A 117 -14.95 -19.59 -3.39
CA GLU A 117 -15.06 -20.97 -3.91
C GLU A 117 -15.90 -21.08 -5.18
N LEU A 118 -16.99 -20.33 -5.24
CA LEU A 118 -17.85 -20.29 -6.44
C LEU A 118 -17.05 -19.78 -7.64
N ALA A 119 -16.31 -18.68 -7.48
CA ALA A 119 -15.47 -18.13 -8.54
C ALA A 119 -14.44 -19.14 -9.03
N PHE A 120 -13.76 -19.84 -8.12
CA PHE A 120 -12.82 -20.91 -8.46
C PHE A 120 -13.47 -22.08 -9.21
N SER A 121 -14.65 -22.52 -8.76
CA SER A 121 -15.39 -23.62 -9.38
C SER A 121 -15.89 -23.26 -10.79
N LEU A 122 -16.31 -22.01 -11.02
CA LEU A 122 -16.71 -21.53 -12.33
C LEU A 122 -15.51 -21.45 -13.30
N LEU A 123 -14.37 -20.95 -12.82
CA LEU A 123 -13.13 -20.92 -13.59
C LEU A 123 -12.71 -22.34 -13.99
N GLN A 124 -12.70 -23.28 -13.04
CA GLN A 124 -12.37 -24.68 -13.30
C GLN A 124 -13.31 -25.29 -14.35
N LYS A 125 -14.62 -25.06 -14.23
CA LYS A 125 -15.60 -25.53 -15.23
C LYS A 125 -15.38 -24.94 -16.63
N HIS A 126 -14.87 -23.72 -16.72
CA HIS A 126 -14.58 -23.06 -17.98
C HIS A 126 -13.29 -23.59 -18.63
N CYS A 127 -12.22 -23.78 -17.83
CA CYS A 127 -10.93 -24.28 -18.33
C CYS A 127 -10.93 -25.78 -18.70
N LEU A 128 -11.84 -26.56 -18.12
CA LEU A 128 -11.97 -28.01 -18.39
C LEU A 128 -12.97 -28.33 -19.53
N LYS A 129 -13.60 -27.31 -20.13
CA LYS A 129 -14.43 -27.44 -21.33
C LYS A 129 -13.65 -27.00 -22.56
#